data_AF-A0A3S5CGI7-F1
#
_entry.id   AF-A0A3S5CGI7-F1
#
_cell.length_a   1.000
_cell.length_b   1.000
_cell.length_c   1.000
_cell.angle_alpha   90.00
_cell.angle_beta   90.00
_cell.angle_gamma   90.00
#
_symmetry.space_group_name_H-M   'P 1'
#
loop_
_entity.id
_entity.type
_entity.pdbx_description
1 polymer ?
#
loop_
_entity_poly.entity_id
_entity_poly.type
_entity_poly.pdbx_seq_one_letter_code
_entity_poly.pdbx_strand_id
1 'polypeptide(L)'
;MCVILRTILKTNSNATMLQATCRPVWLDGQERLQGLPGEERPRLEWFYYRPQIAGDVPIPSEVVLASPPQLEMLTVTPQRDNVIRLETAAYQFPDVEAVFYCRASYEGLKVAEHTVYIHRTTDRYRVQIYDEKLRRKSYEFVGSNTQLTCLVDDRQTGERTEPMAYFWRIRYPDGVLSNIHRPGELATSISGIDSRQLSLVGLTTSPEAGFAEEEVYGLICTAQHNATYETQSNEFRIHIRKKPVLTKISFERLLPNLETLEDEKDTYSNKIDYKVACNAEISGPIPAISWQKCKDSECSSAVDILPRSNSLEFYVNATDYQDEGMFRCVVLQFLPNYNYELNKTKIFELKRQGELCQ
;
A
#
# COMPACT_ATOMS: atom_id res chain seq x y z
N MET A 1 3.11 37.40 -44.84
CA MET A 1 1.81 37.33 -44.15
C MET A 1 2.06 36.64 -42.80
N CYS A 2 1.97 37.36 -41.69
CA CYS A 2 2.24 36.80 -40.36
C CYS A 2 0.93 36.28 -39.75
N VAL A 3 0.79 34.95 -39.67
CA VAL A 3 -0.39 34.28 -39.09
C VAL A 3 0.02 33.66 -37.75
N ILE A 4 -0.73 33.97 -36.69
CA ILE A 4 -0.68 33.28 -35.40
C ILE A 4 -1.92 32.41 -35.27
N LEU A 5 -1.82 31.27 -34.59
CA LEU A 5 -2.97 30.44 -34.28
C LEU A 5 -3.42 30.67 -32.84
N ARG A 6 -4.73 30.76 -32.64
CA ARG A 6 -5.36 30.73 -31.31
C ARG A 6 -6.30 29.56 -31.23
N THR A 7 -6.28 28.87 -30.09
CA THR A 7 -7.24 27.82 -29.78
C THR A 7 -8.26 28.31 -28.76
N ILE A 8 -9.52 28.01 -29.00
CA ILE A 8 -10.61 28.17 -28.02
C ILE A 8 -11.04 26.78 -27.59
N LEU A 9 -10.92 26.50 -26.29
CA LEU A 9 -11.45 25.31 -25.66
C LEU A 9 -12.85 25.59 -25.14
N LYS A 10 -13.81 24.74 -25.48
CA LYS A 10 -15.16 24.76 -24.93
C LYS A 10 -15.50 23.38 -24.39
N THR A 11 -15.97 23.34 -23.16
CA THR A 11 -16.59 22.16 -22.56
C THR A 11 -18.11 22.31 -22.64
N ASN A 12 -18.83 21.21 -22.83
CA ASN A 12 -20.27 21.22 -22.62
C ASN A 12 -20.58 21.27 -21.11
N SER A 13 -21.83 21.56 -20.75
CA SER A 13 -22.29 21.69 -19.35
C SER A 13 -21.99 20.47 -18.48
N ASN A 14 -21.77 19.30 -19.09
CA ASN A 14 -21.54 18.03 -18.40
C ASN A 14 -20.07 17.58 -18.47
N ALA A 15 -19.18 18.39 -19.05
CA ALA A 15 -17.76 18.09 -19.31
C ALA A 15 -17.48 16.75 -20.04
N THR A 16 -18.50 16.19 -20.72
CA THR A 16 -18.42 14.94 -21.49
C THR A 16 -17.86 15.12 -22.89
N MET A 17 -17.76 16.38 -23.36
CA MET A 17 -17.20 16.70 -24.65
C MET A 17 -16.36 17.96 -24.54
N LEU A 18 -15.11 17.85 -25.00
CA LEU A 18 -14.19 18.97 -25.18
C LEU A 18 -14.12 19.30 -26.67
N GLN A 19 -14.48 20.53 -27.02
CA GLN A 19 -14.31 21.08 -28.36
C GLN A 19 -13.12 22.03 -28.37
N ALA A 20 -12.10 21.72 -29.16
CA ALA A 20 -10.99 22.63 -29.42
C ALA A 20 -11.18 23.23 -30.82
N THR A 21 -11.25 24.55 -30.89
CA THR A 21 -11.40 25.30 -32.14
C THR A 21 -10.15 26.12 -32.39
N CYS A 22 -9.45 25.84 -33.48
CA CYS A 22 -8.29 26.60 -33.91
C CYS A 22 -8.69 27.71 -34.87
N ARG A 23 -8.09 28.89 -34.74
CA ARG A 23 -8.36 30.04 -35.63
C ARG A 23 -7.06 30.78 -35.97
N PRO A 24 -6.87 31.17 -37.24
CA PRO A 24 -5.81 32.10 -37.61
C PRO A 24 -6.15 33.50 -37.09
N VAL A 25 -5.12 34.20 -36.62
CA VAL A 25 -5.11 35.58 -36.20
C VAL A 25 -3.97 36.25 -36.95
N TRP A 26 -4.30 37.22 -37.80
CA TRP A 26 -3.33 37.95 -38.58
C TRP A 26 -2.76 39.08 -37.74
N LEU A 27 -1.44 39.10 -37.56
CA LEU A 27 -0.74 40.22 -36.98
C LEU A 27 -0.53 41.24 -38.10
N ASP A 28 -1.40 42.25 -38.15
CA ASP A 28 -1.17 43.60 -38.70
C ASP A 28 -2.51 44.22 -39.11
N GLY A 29 -3.35 44.69 -38.18
CA GLY A 29 -4.44 45.67 -38.40
C GLY A 29 -5.41 45.46 -39.58
N GLN A 30 -5.36 44.32 -40.27
CA GLN A 30 -6.13 43.98 -41.45
C GLN A 30 -7.29 43.12 -40.99
N GLU A 31 -8.23 43.75 -40.28
CA GLU A 31 -9.61 43.25 -40.14
C GLU A 31 -10.35 43.24 -41.50
N ARG A 32 -9.66 43.56 -42.61
CA ARG A 32 -10.25 43.88 -43.92
C ARG A 32 -9.96 42.86 -45.03
N LEU A 33 -9.81 41.59 -44.68
CA LEU A 33 -9.88 40.48 -45.65
C LEU A 33 -11.11 39.58 -45.41
N GLN A 34 -12.21 40.17 -44.94
CA GLN A 34 -13.53 39.59 -45.17
C GLN A 34 -13.95 39.91 -46.61
N GLY A 35 -13.76 38.95 -47.52
CA GLY A 35 -14.59 38.87 -48.73
C GLY A 35 -13.97 39.28 -50.07
N LEU A 36 -12.67 39.07 -50.30
CA LEU A 36 -12.15 39.05 -51.68
C LEU A 36 -12.18 37.61 -52.23
N PRO A 37 -12.86 37.34 -53.36
CA PRO A 37 -12.82 36.03 -54.00
C PRO A 37 -11.42 35.80 -54.58
N GLY A 38 -10.67 34.86 -53.99
CA GLY A 38 -9.35 34.45 -54.49
C GLY A 38 -8.19 34.51 -53.50
N GLU A 39 -8.37 35.02 -52.27
CA GLU A 39 -7.34 34.89 -51.24
C GLU A 39 -7.43 33.52 -50.55
N GLU A 40 -6.41 32.70 -50.76
CA GLU A 40 -6.30 31.39 -50.13
C GLU A 40 -6.23 31.55 -48.60
N ARG A 41 -7.16 30.89 -47.90
CA ARG A 41 -7.06 30.74 -46.45
C ARG A 41 -6.05 29.63 -46.16
N PRO A 42 -5.25 29.75 -45.09
CA PRO A 42 -4.38 28.66 -44.71
C PRO A 42 -5.26 27.46 -44.36
N ARG A 43 -4.90 26.28 -44.87
CA ARG A 43 -5.53 25.04 -44.47
C ARG A 43 -5.13 24.76 -43.01
N LEU A 44 -6.11 24.51 -42.16
CA LEU A 44 -5.88 24.18 -40.75
C LEU A 44 -6.04 22.68 -40.53
N GLU A 45 -5.04 22.08 -39.90
CA GLU A 45 -5.01 20.65 -39.62
C GLU A 45 -4.63 20.43 -38.16
N TRP A 46 -5.22 19.39 -37.57
CA TRP A 46 -4.91 18.99 -36.20
C TRP A 46 -4.04 17.76 -36.21
N PHE A 47 -3.04 17.74 -35.33
CA PHE A 47 -2.14 16.62 -35.12
C PHE A 47 -2.15 16.23 -33.64
N TYR A 48 -1.89 14.95 -33.36
CA TYR A 48 -1.75 14.39 -32.02
C TYR A 48 -0.32 13.87 -31.82
N TYR A 49 0.30 14.21 -30.69
CA TYR A 49 1.55 13.62 -30.27
C TYR A 49 1.28 12.28 -29.59
N ARG A 50 1.69 11.18 -30.23
CA ARG A 50 1.71 9.87 -29.60
C ARG A 50 3.01 9.75 -28.78
N PRO A 51 2.94 9.60 -27.45
CA PRO A 51 4.14 9.40 -26.63
C PRO A 51 4.75 8.02 -26.91
N GLN A 52 6.01 7.85 -26.52
CA GLN A 52 6.70 6.57 -26.63
C GLN A 52 6.02 5.54 -25.72
N ILE A 53 5.72 4.35 -26.26
CA ILE A 53 5.13 3.26 -25.48
C ILE A 53 6.25 2.31 -25.07
N ALA A 54 6.44 2.13 -23.77
CA ALA A 54 7.42 1.19 -23.21
C ALA A 54 6.91 -0.26 -23.31
N GLY A 55 7.80 -1.17 -23.70
CA GLY A 55 7.54 -2.61 -23.84
C GLY A 55 8.80 -3.33 -24.32
N ASP A 56 8.72 -4.66 -24.49
CA ASP A 56 9.85 -5.48 -24.99
C ASP A 56 10.36 -5.03 -26.36
N VAL A 57 9.45 -4.43 -27.16
CA VAL A 57 9.79 -3.65 -28.36
C VAL A 57 9.23 -2.23 -28.17
N PRO A 58 10.07 -1.21 -27.95
CA PRO A 58 9.59 0.15 -27.73
C PRO A 58 9.00 0.74 -29.03
N ILE A 59 7.80 1.31 -28.93
CA ILE A 59 7.18 2.05 -30.03
C ILE A 59 7.61 3.52 -29.91
N PRO A 60 8.30 4.11 -30.90
CA PRO A 60 8.79 5.48 -30.82
C PRO A 60 7.65 6.50 -30.78
N SER A 61 7.91 7.67 -30.21
CA SER A 61 6.95 8.78 -30.26
C SER A 61 6.77 9.28 -31.69
N GLU A 62 5.55 9.60 -32.08
CA GLU A 62 5.23 10.09 -33.41
C GLU A 62 4.15 11.18 -33.40
N VAL A 63 4.16 12.05 -34.40
CA VAL A 63 3.12 13.07 -34.61
C VAL A 63 2.22 12.61 -35.74
N VAL A 64 0.96 12.33 -35.44
CA VAL A 64 -0.02 11.78 -36.38
C VAL A 64 -1.15 12.76 -36.66
N LEU A 65 -1.68 12.74 -37.88
CA LEU A 65 -2.84 13.57 -38.26
C LEU A 65 -4.07 13.10 -37.47
N ALA A 66 -4.79 14.05 -36.84
CA ALA A 66 -5.98 13.78 -36.04
C ALA A 66 -7.22 13.61 -36.93
N SER A 67 -7.21 12.60 -37.79
CA SER A 67 -8.28 12.30 -38.76
C SER A 67 -9.35 11.35 -38.21
N PRO A 68 -10.64 11.60 -38.50
CA PRO A 68 -11.71 10.63 -38.26
C PRO A 68 -11.53 9.33 -39.06
N PRO A 69 -12.13 8.20 -38.62
CA PRO A 69 -13.01 8.06 -37.46
C PRO A 69 -12.28 7.66 -36.17
N GLN A 70 -11.03 7.22 -36.26
CA GLN A 70 -10.31 6.62 -35.14
C GLN A 70 -8.83 6.96 -35.24
N LEU A 71 -8.34 7.73 -34.27
CA LEU A 71 -7.05 7.41 -33.66
C LEU A 71 -7.38 6.26 -32.70
N GLU A 72 -6.57 5.20 -32.62
CA GLU A 72 -6.90 3.93 -31.93
C GLU A 72 -7.48 4.08 -30.50
N MET A 73 -7.30 5.23 -29.83
CA MET A 73 -7.87 5.55 -28.50
C MET A 73 -8.63 6.90 -28.42
N LEU A 74 -8.91 7.59 -29.55
CA LEU A 74 -9.74 8.80 -29.60
C LEU A 74 -10.82 8.69 -30.69
N THR A 75 -12.08 8.94 -30.33
CA THR A 75 -13.18 9.11 -31.29
C THR A 75 -13.23 10.58 -31.73
N VAL A 76 -12.71 10.87 -32.92
CA VAL A 76 -12.77 12.21 -33.52
C VAL A 76 -14.01 12.27 -34.41
N THR A 77 -15.03 13.03 -34.01
CA THR A 77 -16.23 13.26 -34.85
C THR A 77 -15.89 14.09 -36.11
N PRO A 78 -16.71 14.03 -37.18
CA PRO A 78 -16.36 14.59 -38.49
C PRO A 78 -15.94 16.06 -38.44
N GLN A 79 -14.78 16.33 -39.03
CA GLN A 79 -14.12 17.64 -39.10
C GLN A 79 -14.94 18.63 -39.93
N ARG A 80 -15.12 19.84 -39.40
CA ARG A 80 -15.15 21.05 -40.23
C ARG A 80 -13.81 21.75 -39.96
N ASP A 81 -13.13 22.20 -41.02
CA ASP A 81 -11.69 22.52 -41.21
C ASP A 81 -10.99 23.47 -40.20
N ASN A 82 -11.29 23.36 -38.91
CA ASN A 82 -10.75 24.17 -37.82
C ASN A 82 -11.14 23.65 -36.42
N VAL A 83 -11.98 22.62 -36.30
CA VAL A 83 -12.51 22.13 -35.02
C VAL A 83 -12.22 20.65 -34.85
N ILE A 84 -11.69 20.28 -33.68
CA ILE A 84 -11.72 18.91 -33.17
C ILE A 84 -12.69 18.82 -31.98
N ARG A 85 -13.33 17.66 -31.86
CA ARG A 85 -14.18 17.31 -30.72
C ARG A 85 -13.67 16.00 -30.16
N LEU A 86 -13.50 15.98 -28.84
CA LEU A 86 -13.04 14.84 -28.06
C LEU A 86 -14.16 14.49 -27.07
N GLU A 87 -14.68 13.27 -27.15
CA GLU A 87 -15.72 12.74 -26.25
C GLU A 87 -15.10 12.02 -25.05
N THR A 88 -15.05 12.68 -23.90
CA THR A 88 -14.25 12.27 -22.73
C THR A 88 -14.69 10.97 -22.06
N ALA A 89 -15.82 10.38 -22.47
CA ALA A 89 -16.38 9.17 -21.88
C ALA A 89 -15.64 7.86 -22.23
N ALA A 90 -14.70 7.88 -23.17
CA ALA A 90 -14.02 6.67 -23.70
C ALA A 90 -12.48 6.68 -23.58
N TYR A 91 -11.86 7.63 -22.87
CA TYR A 91 -10.42 7.91 -23.05
C TYR A 91 -9.54 7.59 -21.84
N GLN A 92 -8.44 6.88 -22.12
CA GLN A 92 -7.25 6.81 -21.27
C GLN A 92 -6.07 7.33 -22.10
N PHE A 93 -5.50 8.48 -21.70
CA PHE A 93 -4.18 8.86 -22.18
C PHE A 93 -3.13 8.02 -21.43
N PRO A 94 -2.04 7.60 -22.09
CA PRO A 94 -0.90 7.00 -21.41
C PRO A 94 -0.32 7.96 -20.35
N ASP A 95 -0.32 9.26 -20.67
CA ASP A 95 0.28 10.32 -19.88
C ASP A 95 -0.75 11.20 -19.16
N VAL A 96 -0.27 12.06 -18.24
CA VAL A 96 -1.07 13.03 -17.46
C VAL A 96 -1.71 14.09 -18.37
N GLU A 97 -1.09 14.36 -19.51
CA GLU A 97 -1.52 15.33 -20.51
C GLU A 97 -1.44 14.74 -21.93
N ALA A 98 -2.41 15.08 -22.76
CA ALA A 98 -2.38 14.82 -24.18
C ALA A 98 -1.96 16.09 -24.92
N VAL A 99 -1.02 15.95 -25.86
CA VAL A 99 -0.49 17.06 -26.64
C VAL A 99 -1.06 17.03 -28.05
N PHE A 100 -1.76 18.10 -28.41
CA PHE A 100 -2.28 18.32 -29.76
C PHE A 100 -1.59 19.53 -30.39
N TYR A 101 -1.45 19.51 -31.70
CA TYR A 101 -0.96 20.64 -32.48
C TYR A 101 -2.04 21.07 -33.45
N CYS A 102 -2.36 22.36 -33.47
CA CYS A 102 -3.01 22.95 -34.63
C CYS A 102 -1.94 23.52 -35.55
N ARG A 103 -1.98 23.15 -36.82
CA ARG A 103 -1.05 23.61 -37.85
C ARG A 103 -1.80 24.33 -38.96
N ALA A 104 -1.25 25.45 -39.39
CA ALA A 104 -1.68 26.16 -40.60
C ALA A 104 -0.68 25.91 -41.72
N SER A 105 -1.19 25.59 -42.91
CA SER A 105 -0.38 25.38 -44.11
C SER A 105 -0.91 26.12 -45.34
N TYR A 106 0.01 26.55 -46.20
CA TYR A 106 -0.24 27.08 -47.54
C TYR A 106 0.47 26.21 -48.56
N GLU A 107 -0.25 25.68 -49.56
CA GLU A 107 0.33 24.77 -50.57
C GLU A 107 1.19 23.63 -49.97
N GLY A 108 0.79 23.12 -48.79
CA GLY A 108 1.52 22.08 -48.06
C GLY A 108 2.68 22.55 -47.18
N LEU A 109 3.09 23.83 -47.25
CA LEU A 109 4.12 24.41 -46.40
C LEU A 109 3.55 24.91 -45.07
N LYS A 110 4.15 24.48 -43.95
CA LYS A 110 3.78 24.92 -42.60
C LYS A 110 4.10 26.40 -42.41
N VAL A 111 3.09 27.21 -42.11
CA VAL A 111 3.24 28.66 -41.85
C VAL A 111 3.03 29.05 -40.39
N ALA A 112 2.27 28.26 -39.63
CA ALA A 112 2.10 28.46 -38.19
C ALA A 112 1.76 27.16 -37.49
N GLU A 113 2.11 27.05 -36.22
CA GLU A 113 1.80 25.89 -35.37
C GLU A 113 1.54 26.37 -33.94
N HIS A 114 0.54 25.77 -33.30
CA HIS A 114 0.19 26.08 -31.92
C HIS A 114 -0.10 24.79 -31.15
N THR A 115 0.60 24.63 -30.04
CA THR A 115 0.49 23.47 -29.15
C THR A 115 -0.64 23.67 -28.16
N VAL A 116 -1.44 22.64 -27.97
CA VAL A 116 -2.58 22.59 -27.06
C VAL A 116 -2.39 21.40 -26.13
N TYR A 117 -2.37 21.67 -24.83
CA TYR A 117 -2.29 20.66 -23.78
C TYR A 117 -3.69 20.36 -23.27
N ILE A 118 -4.04 19.08 -23.21
CA ILE A 118 -5.34 18.61 -22.70
C ILE A 118 -5.07 17.69 -21.51
N HIS A 119 -5.44 18.14 -20.31
CA HIS A 119 -5.27 17.38 -19.08
C HIS A 119 -6.36 16.32 -18.92
N ARG A 120 -5.98 15.17 -18.35
CA ARG A 120 -6.89 14.08 -18.03
C ARG A 120 -7.91 14.50 -16.96
N THR A 121 -9.20 14.24 -17.17
CA THR A 121 -10.31 14.53 -16.21
C THR A 121 -10.35 13.59 -14.99
N THR A 122 -9.36 12.73 -14.80
CA THR A 122 -9.32 11.71 -13.71
C THR A 122 -9.26 12.26 -12.29
N ASP A 123 -9.14 13.57 -12.10
CA ASP A 123 -9.06 14.17 -10.78
C ASP A 123 -10.39 14.69 -10.23
N ARG A 124 -11.53 14.46 -10.90
CA ARG A 124 -12.80 14.95 -10.34
C ARG A 124 -13.16 14.25 -9.04
N TYR A 125 -13.11 12.92 -9.00
CA TYR A 125 -13.48 12.17 -7.81
C TYR A 125 -12.27 11.54 -7.14
N ARG A 126 -12.23 11.60 -5.81
CA ARG A 126 -11.21 10.95 -4.99
C ARG A 126 -11.86 9.79 -4.25
N VAL A 127 -11.46 8.58 -4.59
CA VAL A 127 -11.90 7.36 -3.89
C VAL A 127 -10.87 6.97 -2.84
N GLN A 128 -11.31 6.73 -1.61
CA GLN A 128 -10.47 6.36 -0.48
C GLN A 128 -11.12 5.23 0.31
N ILE A 129 -10.29 4.34 0.85
CA ILE A 129 -10.73 3.28 1.75
C ILE A 129 -10.28 3.62 3.16
N TYR A 130 -11.17 3.38 4.12
CA TYR A 130 -10.92 3.52 5.53
C TYR A 130 -11.42 2.30 6.30
N ASP A 131 -10.74 1.94 7.38
CA ASP A 131 -11.31 1.03 8.38
C ASP A 131 -12.28 1.76 9.33
N GLU A 132 -12.88 1.04 10.27
CA GLU A 132 -13.74 1.61 11.33
C GLU A 132 -13.04 2.71 12.14
N LYS A 133 -11.71 2.71 12.19
CA LYS A 133 -10.88 3.66 12.94
C LYS A 133 -10.30 4.76 12.03
N LEU A 134 -10.80 4.86 10.79
CA LEU A 134 -10.38 5.84 9.79
C LEU A 134 -8.89 5.80 9.44
N ARG A 135 -8.26 4.63 9.54
CA ARG A 135 -6.90 4.37 9.10
C ARG A 135 -6.88 4.07 7.61
N ARG A 136 -5.68 4.15 7.01
CA ARG A 136 -5.44 3.83 5.57
C ARG A 136 -4.80 2.45 5.35
N LYS A 137 -4.50 1.75 6.45
CA LYS A 137 -3.99 0.38 6.53
C LYS A 137 -4.32 -0.17 7.90
N SER A 138 -4.38 -1.49 8.03
CA SER A 138 -4.63 -2.17 9.30
C SER A 138 -3.62 -3.29 9.55
N TYR A 139 -3.46 -3.63 10.83
CA TYR A 139 -2.59 -4.69 11.33
C TYR A 139 -3.44 -5.54 12.27
N GLU A 140 -3.75 -6.76 11.84
CA GLU A 140 -4.79 -7.57 12.44
C GLU A 140 -4.33 -9.02 12.66
N PHE A 141 -4.85 -9.65 13.72
CA PHE A 141 -4.58 -11.08 13.95
C PHE A 141 -5.59 -11.95 13.22
N VAL A 142 -5.18 -13.17 12.85
CA VAL A 142 -6.09 -14.21 12.35
C VAL A 142 -7.30 -14.36 13.28
N GLY A 143 -8.50 -14.44 12.71
CA GLY A 143 -9.77 -14.53 13.40
C GLY A 143 -10.41 -13.19 13.78
N SER A 144 -9.73 -12.06 13.57
CA SER A 144 -10.31 -10.73 13.78
C SER A 144 -11.33 -10.36 12.70
N ASN A 145 -12.15 -9.35 13.01
CA ASN A 145 -13.14 -8.79 12.09
C ASN A 145 -12.70 -7.39 11.68
N THR A 146 -12.88 -7.04 10.41
CA THR A 146 -12.60 -5.71 9.87
C THR A 146 -13.75 -5.26 8.98
N GLN A 147 -14.25 -4.05 9.21
CA GLN A 147 -15.13 -3.38 8.26
C GLN A 147 -14.38 -2.25 7.57
N LEU A 148 -14.45 -2.22 6.25
CA LEU A 148 -13.89 -1.16 5.42
C LEU A 148 -15.01 -0.36 4.75
N THR A 149 -14.81 0.95 4.67
CA THR A 149 -15.73 1.85 4.00
C THR A 149 -15.03 2.53 2.83
N CYS A 150 -15.64 2.43 1.65
CA CYS A 150 -15.23 3.16 0.47
C CYS A 150 -15.90 4.54 0.43
N LEU A 151 -15.09 5.57 0.28
CA LEU A 151 -15.47 6.96 0.46
C LEU A 151 -15.08 7.74 -0.79
N VAL A 152 -16.05 8.46 -1.40
CA VAL A 152 -15.87 9.17 -2.67
C VAL A 152 -16.12 10.66 -2.45
N ASP A 153 -15.10 11.49 -2.67
CA ASP A 153 -15.22 12.95 -2.58
C ASP A 153 -15.13 13.58 -3.98
N ASP A 154 -15.99 14.55 -4.29
CA ASP A 154 -15.79 15.43 -5.45
C ASP A 154 -14.73 16.48 -5.08
N ARG A 155 -13.60 16.49 -5.79
CA ARG A 155 -12.48 17.41 -5.53
C ARG A 155 -12.80 18.86 -5.87
N GLN A 156 -13.81 19.12 -6.69
CA GLN A 156 -14.20 20.48 -7.06
C GLN A 156 -15.04 21.13 -5.96
N THR A 157 -16.00 20.40 -5.40
CA THR A 157 -16.89 20.91 -4.35
C THR A 157 -16.34 20.64 -2.95
N GLY A 158 -15.49 19.63 -2.80
CA GLY A 158 -15.03 19.11 -1.51
C GLY A 158 -16.08 18.24 -0.79
N GLU A 159 -17.23 17.98 -1.42
CA GLU A 159 -18.34 17.25 -0.80
C GLU A 159 -18.27 15.74 -1.05
N ARG A 160 -18.86 14.98 -0.12
CA ARG A 160 -19.06 13.54 -0.25
C ARG A 160 -20.12 13.28 -1.32
N THR A 161 -19.81 12.41 -2.28
CA THR A 161 -20.73 12.00 -3.34
C THR A 161 -20.99 10.50 -3.30
N GLU A 162 -22.19 10.08 -3.69
CA GLU A 162 -22.53 8.65 -3.81
C GLU A 162 -22.53 8.23 -5.30
N PRO A 163 -21.72 7.24 -5.70
CA PRO A 163 -21.66 6.71 -7.06
C PRO A 163 -22.85 5.79 -7.37
N MET A 164 -22.98 5.36 -8.63
CA MET A 164 -24.03 4.41 -9.05
C MET A 164 -23.78 2.99 -8.51
N ALA A 165 -22.53 2.56 -8.45
CA ALA A 165 -22.14 1.25 -7.94
C ALA A 165 -20.73 1.27 -7.33
N TYR A 166 -20.46 0.24 -6.52
CA TYR A 166 -19.16 -0.02 -5.93
C TYR A 166 -18.71 -1.43 -6.30
N PHE A 167 -17.40 -1.63 -6.45
CA PHE A 167 -16.81 -2.95 -6.67
C PHE A 167 -15.51 -3.08 -5.88
N TRP A 168 -15.35 -4.19 -5.17
CA TRP A 168 -14.13 -4.48 -4.42
C TRP A 168 -13.27 -5.54 -5.10
N ARG A 169 -11.97 -5.24 -5.18
CA ARG A 169 -10.94 -6.16 -5.68
C ARG A 169 -9.86 -6.37 -4.63
N ILE A 170 -9.24 -7.53 -4.70
CA ILE A 170 -8.20 -7.97 -3.78
C ILE A 170 -6.92 -8.30 -4.54
N ARG A 171 -5.81 -7.80 -4.04
CA ARG A 171 -4.46 -8.21 -4.38
C ARG A 171 -3.99 -9.20 -3.32
N TYR A 172 -3.71 -10.41 -3.76
CA TYR A 172 -3.19 -11.47 -2.91
C TYR A 172 -1.71 -11.26 -2.58
N PRO A 173 -1.16 -11.97 -1.58
CA PRO A 173 0.26 -11.89 -1.22
C PRO A 173 1.22 -12.23 -2.38
N ASP A 174 0.78 -13.04 -3.34
CA ASP A 174 1.50 -13.36 -4.59
C ASP A 174 1.52 -12.21 -5.62
N GLY A 175 0.82 -11.10 -5.32
CA GLY A 175 0.70 -9.92 -6.17
C GLY A 175 -0.45 -9.97 -7.18
N VAL A 176 -1.16 -11.10 -7.30
CA VAL A 176 -2.27 -11.27 -8.26
C VAL A 176 -3.48 -10.45 -7.82
N LEU A 177 -3.99 -9.63 -8.73
CA LEU A 177 -5.22 -8.86 -8.53
C LEU A 177 -6.42 -9.63 -9.07
N SER A 178 -7.41 -9.85 -8.22
CA SER A 178 -8.66 -10.53 -8.58
C SER A 178 -9.87 -9.83 -7.96
N ASN A 179 -11.05 -10.21 -8.40
CA ASN A 179 -12.30 -9.87 -7.74
C ASN A 179 -12.44 -10.73 -6.48
N ILE A 180 -13.10 -10.17 -5.46
CA ILE A 180 -13.37 -10.88 -4.21
C ILE A 180 -14.56 -11.80 -4.46
N HIS A 181 -14.35 -13.11 -4.48
CA HIS A 181 -15.40 -14.04 -4.90
C HIS A 181 -15.75 -15.10 -3.87
N ARG A 182 -14.81 -15.50 -2.99
CA ARG A 182 -15.04 -16.68 -2.14
C ARG A 182 -14.69 -16.45 -0.66
N PRO A 183 -15.59 -16.84 0.25
CA PRO A 183 -15.23 -17.05 1.65
C PRO A 183 -14.04 -18.01 1.77
N GLY A 184 -13.11 -17.71 2.68
CA GLY A 184 -11.90 -18.49 2.93
C GLY A 184 -10.62 -17.97 2.26
N GLU A 185 -10.71 -17.02 1.32
CA GLU A 185 -9.53 -16.45 0.63
C GLU A 185 -8.79 -15.39 1.46
N LEU A 186 -9.53 -14.55 2.17
CA LEU A 186 -9.04 -13.47 3.05
C LEU A 186 -9.71 -13.50 4.43
N ALA A 187 -10.95 -13.98 4.48
CA ALA A 187 -11.77 -14.04 5.68
C ALA A 187 -12.74 -15.21 5.60
N THR A 188 -13.14 -15.77 6.74
CA THR A 188 -14.12 -16.87 6.81
C THR A 188 -15.48 -16.50 6.22
N SER A 189 -15.86 -15.22 6.27
CA SER A 189 -17.05 -14.69 5.63
C SER A 189 -16.78 -13.29 5.10
N ILE A 190 -17.28 -13.01 3.90
CA ILE A 190 -17.12 -11.74 3.19
C ILE A 190 -18.49 -11.27 2.75
N SER A 191 -18.84 -10.02 3.00
CA SER A 191 -20.08 -9.41 2.55
C SER A 191 -19.88 -7.96 2.09
N GLY A 192 -20.74 -7.51 1.18
CA GLY A 192 -20.71 -6.13 0.67
C GLY A 192 -19.72 -5.87 -0.47
N ILE A 193 -19.37 -6.89 -1.25
CA ILE A 193 -18.41 -6.81 -2.38
C ILE A 193 -18.84 -5.82 -3.49
N ASP A 194 -20.15 -5.63 -3.66
CA ASP A 194 -20.71 -4.66 -4.60
C ASP A 194 -21.32 -3.43 -3.89
N SER A 195 -20.86 -3.17 -2.67
CA SER A 195 -21.42 -2.12 -1.81
C SER A 195 -20.36 -1.17 -1.29
N ARG A 196 -20.81 -0.03 -0.76
CA ARG A 196 -19.93 0.97 -0.14
C ARG A 196 -19.12 0.40 1.04
N GLN A 197 -19.65 -0.59 1.75
CA GLN A 197 -19.03 -1.18 2.94
C GLN A 197 -18.65 -2.63 2.68
N LEU A 198 -17.39 -2.97 2.89
CA LEU A 198 -16.91 -4.35 2.84
C LEU A 198 -16.73 -4.85 4.27
N SER A 199 -17.42 -5.94 4.63
CA SER A 199 -17.26 -6.58 5.93
C SER A 199 -16.52 -7.90 5.78
N LEU A 200 -15.41 -8.00 6.49
CA LEU A 200 -14.52 -9.15 6.55
C LEU A 200 -14.61 -9.76 7.96
N VAL A 201 -15.14 -10.97 8.05
CA VAL A 201 -15.36 -11.65 9.33
C VAL A 201 -14.43 -12.86 9.42
N GLY A 202 -13.67 -12.93 10.51
CA GLY A 202 -12.69 -13.98 10.76
C GLY A 202 -11.57 -13.96 9.71
N LEU A 203 -10.70 -12.95 9.74
CA LEU A 203 -9.55 -12.84 8.83
C LEU A 203 -8.70 -14.12 8.86
N THR A 204 -8.27 -14.57 7.69
CA THR A 204 -7.49 -15.79 7.50
C THR A 204 -6.16 -15.50 6.82
N THR A 205 -5.23 -16.44 6.93
CA THR A 205 -3.99 -16.48 6.15
C THR A 205 -3.97 -17.75 5.29
N SER A 206 -3.09 -17.81 4.30
CA SER A 206 -2.80 -19.04 3.58
C SER A 206 -2.49 -20.19 4.56
N PRO A 207 -2.91 -21.43 4.26
CA PRO A 207 -2.53 -22.61 5.05
C PRO A 207 -1.01 -22.78 5.18
N GLU A 208 -0.26 -22.35 4.16
CA GLU A 208 1.19 -22.44 4.10
C GLU A 208 1.90 -21.37 4.95
N ALA A 209 1.21 -20.28 5.31
CA ALA A 209 1.80 -19.17 6.05
C ALA A 209 2.23 -19.60 7.47
N GLY A 210 3.50 -19.38 7.80
CA GLY A 210 4.05 -19.66 9.12
C GLY A 210 3.56 -18.69 10.21
N PHE A 211 3.83 -18.97 11.49
CA PHE A 211 3.54 -18.03 12.60
C PHE A 211 4.49 -16.81 12.64
N ALA A 212 5.66 -16.95 12.01
CA ALA A 212 6.65 -15.88 11.90
C ALA A 212 6.32 -14.90 10.76
N GLU A 213 5.46 -15.31 9.83
CA GLU A 213 5.17 -14.57 8.61
C GLU A 213 3.95 -13.66 8.76
N GLU A 214 4.04 -12.51 8.11
CA GLU A 214 2.94 -11.58 7.94
C GLU A 214 2.49 -11.69 6.49
N GLU A 215 1.20 -11.93 6.28
CA GLU A 215 0.61 -11.86 4.94
C GLU A 215 0.01 -10.48 4.72
N VAL A 216 0.24 -9.94 3.54
CA VAL A 216 -0.23 -8.61 3.17
C VAL A 216 -1.20 -8.74 2.01
N TYR A 217 -2.44 -8.34 2.27
CA TYR A 217 -3.47 -8.26 1.25
C TYR A 217 -3.73 -6.80 0.89
N GLY A 218 -3.83 -6.52 -0.40
CA GLY A 218 -4.21 -5.21 -0.92
C GLY A 218 -5.69 -5.18 -1.28
N LEU A 219 -6.44 -4.20 -0.81
CA LEU A 219 -7.84 -4.02 -1.18
C LEU A 219 -8.01 -2.73 -1.98
N ILE A 220 -8.75 -2.82 -3.07
CA ILE A 220 -9.01 -1.71 -3.99
C ILE A 220 -10.52 -1.60 -4.15
N CYS A 221 -11.05 -0.42 -3.90
CA CYS A 221 -12.43 -0.08 -4.15
C CYS A 221 -12.51 0.67 -5.48
N THR A 222 -13.48 0.30 -6.30
CA THR A 222 -13.83 0.98 -7.55
C THR A 222 -15.21 1.58 -7.38
N ALA A 223 -15.34 2.88 -7.64
CA ALA A 223 -16.61 3.60 -7.65
C ALA A 223 -17.02 3.87 -9.11
N GLN A 224 -18.17 3.35 -9.52
CA GLN A 224 -18.73 3.57 -10.84
C GLN A 224 -19.72 4.73 -10.80
N HIS A 225 -19.38 5.83 -11.45
CA HIS A 225 -20.18 7.05 -11.44
C HIS A 225 -21.24 7.08 -12.55
N ASN A 226 -20.95 6.40 -13.67
CA ASN A 226 -21.87 6.17 -14.78
C ASN A 226 -21.42 4.92 -15.57
N ALA A 227 -22.16 4.58 -16.63
CA ALA A 227 -21.92 3.38 -17.44
C ALA A 227 -20.52 3.26 -18.05
N THR A 228 -19.76 4.36 -18.18
CA THR A 228 -18.44 4.37 -18.82
C THR A 228 -17.33 4.96 -17.95
N TYR A 229 -17.65 5.45 -16.75
CA TYR A 229 -16.71 6.16 -15.91
C TYR A 229 -16.64 5.60 -14.50
N GLU A 230 -15.44 5.15 -14.16
CA GLU A 230 -15.09 4.55 -12.88
C GLU A 230 -13.81 5.16 -12.34
N THR A 231 -13.75 5.28 -11.01
CA THR A 231 -12.55 5.75 -10.30
C THR A 231 -12.15 4.72 -9.27
N GLN A 232 -10.85 4.51 -9.10
CA GLN A 232 -10.31 3.52 -8.17
C GLN A 232 -9.63 4.20 -6.99
N SER A 233 -9.70 3.57 -5.83
CA SER A 233 -8.92 3.97 -4.66
C SER A 233 -7.46 3.59 -4.83
N ASN A 234 -6.61 4.22 -4.02
CA ASN A 234 -5.32 3.62 -3.69
C ASN A 234 -5.54 2.29 -2.95
N GLU A 235 -4.53 1.43 -2.99
CA GLU A 235 -4.53 0.16 -2.29
C GLU A 235 -4.56 0.37 -0.76
N PHE A 236 -5.55 -0.23 -0.10
CA PHE A 236 -5.60 -0.37 1.34
C PHE A 236 -4.92 -1.67 1.74
N ARG A 237 -3.92 -1.61 2.60
CA ARG A 237 -3.16 -2.80 3.01
C ARG A 237 -3.68 -3.34 4.34
N ILE A 238 -4.10 -4.60 4.34
CA ILE A 238 -4.35 -5.36 5.56
C ILE A 238 -3.16 -6.28 5.78
N HIS A 239 -2.48 -6.06 6.90
CA HIS A 239 -1.42 -6.94 7.38
C HIS A 239 -2.04 -7.95 8.35
N ILE A 240 -1.95 -9.24 8.04
CA ILE A 240 -2.54 -10.31 8.81
C ILE A 240 -1.44 -11.23 9.31
N ARG A 241 -1.48 -11.57 10.60
CA ARG A 241 -0.58 -12.57 11.18
C ARG A 241 -1.28 -13.49 12.16
N LYS A 242 -0.73 -14.68 12.36
CA LYS A 242 -1.13 -15.55 13.47
C LYS A 242 -0.67 -14.93 14.79
N LYS A 243 -1.53 -14.96 15.80
CA LYS A 243 -1.20 -14.44 17.14
C LYS A 243 -0.13 -15.35 17.78
N PRO A 244 0.99 -14.80 18.28
CA PRO A 244 1.99 -15.60 18.97
C PRO A 244 1.41 -16.32 20.19
N VAL A 245 1.76 -17.59 20.36
CA VAL A 245 1.34 -18.43 21.49
C VAL A 245 2.57 -18.99 22.17
N LEU A 246 2.78 -18.61 23.43
CA LEU A 246 3.81 -19.21 24.29
C LEU A 246 3.28 -20.52 24.84
N THR A 247 3.94 -21.64 24.52
CA THR A 247 3.57 -22.98 25.01
C THR A 247 4.29 -23.31 26.30
N LYS A 248 5.59 -23.04 26.38
CA LYS A 248 6.43 -23.43 27.52
C LYS A 248 7.59 -22.45 27.72
N ILE A 249 7.95 -22.24 28.99
CA ILE A 249 9.25 -21.70 29.38
C ILE A 249 9.99 -22.85 30.08
N SER A 250 11.19 -23.17 29.60
CA SER A 250 12.05 -24.24 30.10
C SER A 250 13.42 -23.69 30.49
N PHE A 251 14.09 -24.43 31.38
CA PHE A 251 15.45 -24.16 31.78
C PHE A 251 16.35 -25.28 31.30
N GLU A 252 17.49 -24.92 30.74
CA GLU A 252 18.47 -25.86 30.21
C GLU A 252 19.82 -25.53 30.84
N ARG A 253 20.34 -26.46 31.64
CA ARG A 253 21.71 -26.37 32.12
C ARG A 253 22.63 -26.65 30.94
N LEU A 254 23.52 -25.71 30.64
CA LEU A 254 24.52 -25.82 29.57
C LEU A 254 25.88 -26.25 30.12
N LEU A 255 26.17 -25.88 31.37
CA LEU A 255 27.39 -26.28 32.09
C LEU A 255 27.03 -26.66 33.55
N PRO A 256 27.67 -27.69 34.12
CA PRO A 256 28.80 -28.44 33.55
C PRO A 256 28.40 -29.51 32.52
N ASN A 257 27.13 -29.90 32.51
CA ASN A 257 26.57 -30.87 31.60
C ASN A 257 25.29 -30.30 30.97
N LEU A 258 25.01 -30.74 29.74
CA LEU A 258 23.78 -30.40 29.04
C LEU A 258 22.62 -31.20 29.63
N GLU A 259 21.65 -30.52 30.25
CA GLU A 259 20.49 -31.14 30.87
C GLU A 259 19.27 -30.20 30.85
N THR A 260 18.13 -30.71 30.39
CA THR A 260 16.86 -30.00 30.54
C THR A 260 16.36 -30.19 31.96
N LEU A 261 16.15 -29.09 32.68
CA LEU A 261 15.69 -29.13 34.06
C LEU A 261 14.17 -29.28 34.09
N GLU A 262 13.69 -30.42 34.60
CA GLU A 262 12.25 -30.65 34.78
C GLU A 262 11.70 -29.80 35.94
N ASP A 263 12.47 -29.70 37.01
CA ASP A 263 12.19 -28.85 38.16
C ASP A 263 12.72 -27.43 37.93
N GLU A 264 12.00 -26.45 38.50
CA GLU A 264 12.37 -25.02 38.47
C GLU A 264 13.50 -24.70 39.46
N LYS A 265 14.38 -25.67 39.71
CA LYS A 265 15.41 -25.63 40.74
C LYS A 265 16.66 -26.35 40.28
N ASP A 266 17.81 -25.88 40.73
CA ASP A 266 19.08 -26.57 40.51
C ASP A 266 20.09 -26.26 41.62
N THR A 267 21.16 -27.04 41.64
CA THR A 267 22.32 -26.82 42.50
C THR A 267 23.60 -26.69 41.71
N TYR A 268 24.52 -25.83 42.16
CA TYR A 268 25.82 -25.66 41.52
C TYR A 268 26.97 -25.73 42.51
N SER A 269 28.14 -26.12 42.02
CA SER A 269 29.40 -26.11 42.76
C SER A 269 30.21 -24.88 42.37
N ASN A 270 30.83 -24.21 43.34
CA ASN A 270 31.73 -23.09 43.09
C ASN A 270 33.08 -23.50 42.48
N LYS A 271 33.31 -24.80 42.28
CA LYS A 271 34.57 -25.34 41.73
C LYS A 271 34.53 -25.53 40.22
N ILE A 272 33.36 -25.41 39.60
CA ILE A 272 33.14 -25.61 38.18
C ILE A 272 32.24 -24.48 37.66
N ASP A 273 32.47 -24.03 36.43
CA ASP A 273 31.61 -23.03 35.80
C ASP A 273 30.19 -23.58 35.65
N TYR A 274 29.20 -22.74 35.93
CA TYR A 274 27.80 -23.08 35.86
C TYR A 274 27.09 -22.11 34.92
N LYS A 275 26.28 -22.67 34.01
CA LYS A 275 25.50 -21.90 33.05
C LYS A 275 24.14 -22.53 32.86
N VAL A 276 23.10 -21.73 33.03
CA VAL A 276 21.71 -22.13 32.78
C VAL A 276 21.06 -21.14 31.81
N ALA A 277 20.43 -21.66 30.76
CA ALA A 277 19.67 -20.89 29.79
C ALA A 277 18.18 -20.96 30.10
N CYS A 278 17.48 -19.84 29.91
CA CYS A 278 16.03 -19.79 29.83
C CYS A 278 15.62 -19.82 28.36
N ASN A 279 14.83 -20.83 28.01
CA ASN A 279 14.31 -21.04 26.67
C ASN A 279 12.79 -20.85 26.69
N ALA A 280 12.25 -20.24 25.66
CA ALA A 280 10.83 -20.03 25.48
C ALA A 280 10.39 -20.67 24.17
N GLU A 281 9.48 -21.64 24.27
CA GLU A 281 8.79 -22.22 23.13
C GLU A 281 7.61 -21.32 22.78
N ILE A 282 7.76 -20.49 21.74
CA ILE A 282 6.74 -19.58 21.26
C ILE A 282 6.51 -19.77 19.77
N SER A 283 5.24 -19.75 19.35
CA SER A 283 4.92 -19.66 17.94
C SER A 283 5.13 -18.23 17.44
N GLY A 284 6.02 -18.02 16.47
CA GLY A 284 6.25 -16.73 15.84
C GLY A 284 7.69 -16.20 16.00
N PRO A 285 7.89 -14.87 16.00
CA PRO A 285 9.21 -14.27 16.14
C PRO A 285 9.89 -14.63 17.47
N ILE A 286 11.22 -14.64 17.47
CA ILE A 286 12.02 -14.92 18.67
C ILE A 286 11.75 -13.85 19.73
N PRO A 287 11.37 -14.23 20.96
CA PRO A 287 11.09 -13.28 22.02
C PRO A 287 12.39 -12.77 22.64
N ALA A 288 12.33 -11.58 23.22
CA ALA A 288 13.40 -11.09 24.08
C ALA A 288 13.33 -11.84 25.42
N ILE A 289 14.42 -12.50 25.79
CA ILE A 289 14.54 -13.21 27.06
C ILE A 289 15.62 -12.52 27.89
N SER A 290 15.33 -12.31 29.16
CA SER A 290 16.27 -11.72 30.11
C SER A 290 16.08 -12.30 31.50
N TRP A 291 17.11 -12.18 32.32
CA TRP A 291 17.09 -12.63 33.71
C TRP A 291 17.03 -11.46 34.69
N GLN A 292 16.32 -11.69 35.79
CA GLN A 292 16.27 -10.80 36.94
C GLN A 292 16.63 -11.57 38.22
N LYS A 293 17.31 -10.94 39.16
CA LYS A 293 17.52 -11.47 40.51
C LYS A 293 16.40 -11.01 41.43
N CYS A 294 15.73 -11.94 42.10
CA CYS A 294 14.68 -11.63 43.06
C CYS A 294 15.31 -11.06 44.35
N LYS A 295 14.67 -10.05 44.95
CA LYS A 295 15.11 -9.49 46.25
C LYS A 295 14.58 -10.27 47.45
N ASP A 296 13.53 -11.06 47.24
CA ASP A 296 12.79 -11.82 48.24
C ASP A 296 12.42 -13.23 47.72
N SER A 297 12.01 -14.11 48.62
CA SER A 297 11.67 -15.51 48.31
C SER A 297 10.43 -15.65 47.42
N GLU A 298 9.51 -14.69 47.49
CA GLU A 298 8.30 -14.64 46.66
C GLU A 298 8.55 -13.93 45.31
N CYS A 299 9.75 -13.38 45.12
CA CYS A 299 10.12 -12.57 43.95
C CYS A 299 9.15 -11.39 43.70
N SER A 300 8.53 -10.80 44.72
CA SER A 300 7.62 -9.66 44.52
C SER A 300 8.34 -8.46 43.88
N SER A 301 9.63 -8.34 44.14
CA SER A 301 10.52 -7.37 43.50
C SER A 301 11.79 -8.05 42.98
N ALA A 302 12.23 -7.63 41.78
CA ALA A 302 13.41 -8.18 41.13
C ALA A 302 14.20 -7.07 40.42
N VAL A 303 15.49 -7.32 40.19
CA VAL A 303 16.41 -6.40 39.51
C VAL A 303 16.95 -7.07 38.26
N ASP A 304 16.95 -6.35 37.13
CA ASP A 304 17.55 -6.82 35.88
C ASP A 304 19.02 -7.19 36.08
N ILE A 305 19.40 -8.39 35.63
CA ILE A 305 20.79 -8.80 35.53
C ILE A 305 21.33 -8.28 34.20
N LEU A 306 22.44 -7.55 34.27
CA LEU A 306 23.08 -6.91 33.13
C LEU A 306 24.45 -7.56 32.85
N PRO A 307 24.82 -7.79 31.58
CA PRO A 307 24.05 -7.51 30.37
C PRO A 307 22.85 -8.46 30.21
N ARG A 308 21.79 -7.99 29.53
CA ARG A 308 20.61 -8.82 29.25
C ARG A 308 21.01 -9.99 28.35
N SER A 309 20.80 -11.20 28.85
CA SER A 309 21.07 -12.46 28.16
C SER A 309 19.95 -13.45 28.47
N ASN A 310 19.78 -14.45 27.61
CA ASN A 310 18.94 -15.61 27.91
C ASN A 310 19.65 -16.61 28.84
N SER A 311 20.92 -16.40 29.19
CA SER A 311 21.67 -17.27 30.11
C SER A 311 22.12 -16.56 31.38
N LEU A 312 22.06 -17.28 32.49
CA LEU A 312 22.77 -16.97 33.73
C LEU A 312 24.11 -17.71 33.73
N GLU A 313 25.18 -17.01 34.08
CA GLU A 313 26.55 -17.51 34.04
C GLU A 313 27.25 -17.25 35.36
N PHE A 314 27.89 -18.29 35.90
CA PHE A 314 28.61 -18.27 37.16
C PHE A 314 29.98 -18.90 36.93
N TYR A 315 31.02 -18.10 37.14
CA TYR A 315 32.40 -18.51 36.87
C TYR A 315 33.15 -18.77 38.18
N VAL A 316 33.99 -19.81 38.20
CA VAL A 316 34.75 -20.24 39.39
C VAL A 316 35.63 -19.13 39.98
N ASN A 317 36.10 -18.21 39.13
CA ASN A 317 37.01 -17.13 39.51
C ASN A 317 36.32 -15.76 39.66
N ALA A 318 34.98 -15.70 39.60
CA ALA A 318 34.25 -14.46 39.83
C ALA A 318 34.35 -14.05 41.31
N THR A 319 34.75 -12.80 41.57
CA THR A 319 34.87 -12.24 42.92
C THR A 319 33.52 -11.82 43.52
N ASP A 320 32.46 -11.79 42.71
CA ASP A 320 31.10 -11.44 43.12
C ASP A 320 30.40 -12.69 43.69
N TYR A 321 30.70 -12.99 44.95
CA TYR A 321 30.38 -14.24 45.64
C TYR A 321 28.97 -14.30 46.28
N GLN A 322 27.91 -13.83 45.62
CA GLN A 322 26.57 -13.90 46.23
C GLN A 322 25.45 -14.15 45.23
N ASP A 323 25.29 -15.34 44.65
CA ASP A 323 24.19 -15.54 43.71
C ASP A 323 23.52 -16.92 43.84
N GLU A 324 23.39 -17.44 45.07
CA GLU A 324 22.27 -18.34 45.36
C GLU A 324 20.99 -17.53 45.60
N GLY A 325 19.84 -18.17 45.34
CA GLY A 325 18.54 -17.57 45.58
C GLY A 325 17.59 -17.75 44.41
N MET A 326 16.62 -16.85 44.35
CA MET A 326 15.55 -16.89 43.37
C MET A 326 15.88 -15.98 42.18
N PHE A 327 15.76 -16.53 40.99
CA PHE A 327 15.92 -15.83 39.73
C PHE A 327 14.61 -15.86 38.97
N ARG A 328 14.33 -14.81 38.21
CA ARG A 328 13.17 -14.71 37.34
C ARG A 328 13.65 -14.59 35.90
N CYS A 329 13.29 -15.57 35.09
CA CYS A 329 13.35 -15.42 33.64
C CYS A 329 12.14 -14.63 33.18
N VAL A 330 12.38 -13.61 32.35
CA VAL A 330 11.36 -12.75 31.75
C VAL A 330 11.40 -12.92 30.25
N VAL A 331 10.26 -13.34 29.68
CA VAL A 331 10.02 -13.54 28.25
C VAL A 331 9.09 -12.45 27.76
N LEU A 332 9.61 -11.60 26.90
CA LEU A 332 8.92 -10.43 26.34
C LEU A 332 8.79 -10.57 24.82
N GLN A 333 7.57 -10.43 24.32
CA GLN A 333 7.30 -10.26 22.89
C GLN A 333 6.48 -8.98 22.71
N PHE A 334 6.98 -8.04 21.93
CA PHE A 334 6.26 -6.82 21.60
C PHE A 334 6.10 -6.67 20.09
N LEU A 335 4.85 -6.48 19.66
CA LEU A 335 4.50 -6.21 18.26
C LEU A 335 3.76 -4.86 18.21
N PRO A 336 4.48 -3.74 18.01
CA PRO A 336 3.92 -2.39 18.18
C PRO A 336 2.75 -2.11 17.23
N ASN A 337 2.89 -2.49 15.95
CA ASN A 337 1.86 -2.27 14.94
C ASN A 337 0.54 -2.99 15.27
N TYR A 338 0.63 -4.09 16.02
CA TYR A 338 -0.49 -4.93 16.43
C TYR A 338 -1.01 -4.60 17.83
N ASN A 339 -0.41 -3.62 18.51
CA ASN A 339 -0.65 -3.31 19.92
C ASN A 339 -0.66 -4.57 20.80
N TYR A 340 0.29 -5.48 20.54
CA TYR A 340 0.38 -6.75 21.22
C TYR A 340 1.63 -6.81 22.08
N GLU A 341 1.44 -7.18 23.34
CA GLU A 341 2.48 -7.41 24.31
C GLU A 341 2.25 -8.76 25.00
N LEU A 342 3.27 -9.61 24.96
CA LEU A 342 3.39 -10.79 25.79
C LEU A 342 4.45 -10.49 26.85
N ASN A 343 4.06 -10.59 28.11
CA ASN A 343 4.97 -10.54 29.23
C ASN A 343 4.69 -11.76 30.12
N LYS A 344 5.61 -12.71 30.08
CA LYS A 344 5.53 -13.96 30.85
C LYS A 344 6.82 -14.18 31.58
N THR A 345 6.71 -14.74 32.77
CA THR A 345 7.86 -14.96 33.64
C THR A 345 7.82 -16.36 34.22
N LYS A 346 9.01 -16.88 34.54
CA LYS A 346 9.16 -18.15 35.25
C LYS A 346 10.28 -18.02 36.27
N ILE A 347 10.06 -18.54 37.46
CA ILE A 347 11.00 -18.44 38.58
C ILE A 347 11.91 -19.68 38.55
N PHE A 348 13.16 -19.48 38.97
CA PHE A 348 14.19 -20.51 39.04
C PHE A 348 14.93 -20.37 40.37
N GLU A 349 15.00 -21.43 41.16
CA GLU A 349 15.74 -21.48 42.43
C GLU A 349 17.13 -22.08 42.20
N LEU A 350 18.19 -21.32 42.44
CA LEU A 350 19.55 -21.83 42.37
C LEU A 350 20.17 -21.88 43.76
N LYS A 351 20.65 -23.05 44.17
CA LYS A 351 21.35 -23.22 45.45
C LYS A 351 22.80 -23.61 45.26
N ARG A 352 23.67 -23.14 46.13
CA ARG A 352 25.05 -23.62 46.17
C ARG A 352 25.12 -24.95 46.90
N GLN A 353 25.88 -25.90 46.37
CA GLN A 353 26.21 -27.11 47.11
C GLN A 353 27.08 -26.75 48.32
N GLY A 354 26.62 -27.11 49.51
CA GLY A 354 27.40 -26.93 50.75
C GLY A 354 28.67 -27.76 50.70
N GLU A 355 29.82 -27.17 51.04
CA GLU A 355 31.01 -27.95 51.31
C GLU A 355 30.76 -28.76 52.59
N LEU A 356 30.71 -30.09 52.46
CA LEU A 356 30.87 -30.97 53.61
C LEU A 356 32.24 -30.64 54.22
N CYS A 357 32.25 -29.96 55.37
CA CYS A 357 33.45 -29.86 56.19
C CYS A 357 33.89 -31.28 56.54
N GLN A 358 34.98 -31.74 55.90
CA GLN A 358 35.68 -32.97 56.29
C GLN A 358 36.67 -32.67 57.41
#